data_AF-A0A4Q3S567-F1
#
_entry.id   AF-A0A4Q3S567-F1
#
_cell.length_a   1.000
_cell.length_b   1.000
_cell.length_c   1.000
_cell.angle_alpha   90.00
_cell.angle_beta   90.00
_cell.angle_gamma   90.00
#
_symmetry.space_group_name_H-M   'P 1'
#
loop_
_entity.id
_entity.type
_entity.pdbx_description
1 polymer ?
#
loop_
_entity_poly.entity_id
_entity_poly.type
_entity_poly.pdbx_seq_one_letter_code
_entity_poly.pdbx_strand_id
1 'polypeptide(L)'
;MKLTSEQEAIIATNSNIRINAVAGSGKTTTLLEYARTRPIGSRILYLAFNRSVKLEAGRKCVQLGLKNVQIETAHSLAYRHIVLNDGCTVRSQGYRTHEIADILSLKGDGEKHMEYVLASLVLRFMNYYCN
;
A
#
# COMPACT_ATOMS: atom_id res chain seq x y z
N MET A 1 -17.09 7.60 -23.09
CA MET A 1 -16.13 8.71 -22.89
C MET A 1 -15.02 8.52 -23.92
N LYS A 2 -14.53 9.59 -24.56
CA LYS A 2 -13.38 9.52 -25.48
C LYS A 2 -12.11 9.76 -24.68
N LEU A 3 -11.11 8.89 -24.84
CA LEU A 3 -9.81 9.02 -24.19
C LEU A 3 -8.97 10.07 -24.93
N THR A 4 -8.06 10.73 -24.21
CA THR A 4 -7.06 11.61 -24.86
C THR A 4 -5.92 10.77 -25.43
N SER A 5 -5.15 11.33 -26.36
CA SER A 5 -4.00 10.65 -26.97
C SER A 5 -2.98 10.20 -25.91
N GLU A 6 -2.79 10.98 -24.84
CA GLU A 6 -1.90 10.63 -23.73
C GLU A 6 -2.45 9.45 -22.92
N GLN A 7 -3.78 9.42 -22.68
CA GLN A 7 -4.42 8.29 -21.99
C GLN A 7 -4.32 7.02 -22.82
N GLU A 8 -4.53 7.11 -24.13
CA GLU A 8 -4.38 5.99 -25.06
C GLU A 8 -2.93 5.48 -25.08
N ALA A 9 -1.93 6.37 -25.09
CA ALA A 9 -0.52 6.01 -25.02
C ALA A 9 -0.17 5.28 -23.70
N ILE A 10 -0.69 5.77 -22.57
CA ILE A 10 -0.56 5.09 -21.26
C ILE A 10 -1.18 3.69 -21.34
N ILE A 11 -2.38 3.57 -21.92
CA ILE A 11 -3.11 2.30 -22.03
C ILE A 11 -2.39 1.32 -22.97
N ALA A 12 -1.76 1.78 -24.04
CA ALA A 12 -1.04 0.91 -24.98
C ALA A 12 0.28 0.34 -24.40
N THR A 13 0.79 0.90 -23.31
CA THR A 13 2.10 0.55 -22.76
C THR A 13 2.10 -0.78 -21.99
N ASN A 14 3.18 -1.55 -22.11
CA ASN A 14 3.44 -2.79 -21.34
C ASN A 14 4.72 -2.72 -20.48
N SER A 15 5.39 -1.56 -20.42
CA SER A 15 6.60 -1.34 -19.63
C SER A 15 6.33 -0.52 -18.37
N ASN A 16 7.33 -0.43 -17.51
CA ASN A 16 7.28 0.40 -16.31
C ASN A 16 7.33 1.89 -16.70
N ILE A 17 6.32 2.65 -16.28
CA ILE A 17 6.21 4.08 -16.57
C ILE A 17 5.87 4.88 -15.33
N ARG A 18 6.25 6.16 -15.35
CA ARG A 18 5.79 7.18 -14.39
C ARG A 18 4.88 8.16 -15.11
N ILE A 19 3.68 8.36 -14.58
CA ILE A 19 2.68 9.27 -15.14
C ILE A 19 2.61 10.51 -14.26
N ASN A 20 2.93 11.67 -14.82
CA ASN A 20 2.72 12.95 -14.15
C ASN A 20 1.31 13.45 -14.48
N ALA A 21 0.43 13.54 -13.47
CA ALA A 21 -0.98 13.81 -13.68
C ALA A 21 -1.57 14.75 -12.63
N VAL A 22 -2.08 15.90 -13.07
CA VAL A 22 -2.70 16.94 -12.23
C VAL A 22 -4.08 16.52 -11.70
N ALA A 23 -4.60 17.22 -10.69
CA ALA A 23 -5.96 17.00 -10.20
C ALA A 23 -6.98 17.11 -11.36
N GLY A 24 -7.99 16.25 -11.36
CA GLY A 24 -9.03 16.23 -12.41
C GLY A 24 -8.64 15.58 -13.75
N SER A 25 -7.37 15.20 -13.97
CA SER A 25 -6.90 14.64 -15.25
C SER A 25 -7.38 13.21 -15.59
N GLY A 26 -8.33 12.67 -14.82
CA GLY A 26 -8.86 11.32 -15.05
C GLY A 26 -7.96 10.15 -14.62
N LYS A 27 -6.98 10.36 -13.73
CA LYS A 27 -6.03 9.32 -13.23
C LYS A 27 -6.66 7.94 -12.99
N THR A 28 -7.67 7.89 -12.12
CA THR A 28 -8.35 6.64 -11.75
C THR A 28 -9.01 6.00 -12.97
N THR A 29 -9.63 6.80 -13.84
CA THR A 29 -10.27 6.31 -15.06
C THR A 29 -9.25 5.71 -16.02
N THR A 30 -8.11 6.38 -16.24
CA THR A 30 -7.03 5.88 -17.10
C THR A 30 -6.51 4.52 -16.60
N LEU A 31 -6.31 4.36 -15.28
CA LEU A 31 -5.82 3.10 -14.71
C LEU A 31 -6.85 1.96 -14.82
N LEU A 32 -8.14 2.26 -14.69
CA LEU A 32 -9.19 1.24 -14.85
C LEU A 32 -9.40 0.85 -16.32
N GLU A 33 -9.30 1.80 -17.25
CA GLU A 33 -9.30 1.50 -18.68
C GLU A 33 -8.06 0.70 -19.09
N TYR A 34 -6.89 1.01 -18.51
CA TYR A 34 -5.68 0.19 -18.67
C TYR A 34 -5.94 -1.26 -18.26
N ALA A 35 -6.60 -1.46 -17.11
CA ALA A 35 -6.95 -2.79 -16.61
C ALA A 35 -7.95 -3.52 -17.53
N ARG A 36 -8.91 -2.79 -18.11
CA ARG A 36 -9.93 -3.33 -19.01
C ARG A 36 -9.35 -3.86 -20.32
N THR A 37 -8.25 -3.28 -20.81
CA THR A 37 -7.61 -3.71 -22.06
C THR A 37 -6.65 -4.89 -21.89
N ARG A 38 -6.40 -5.35 -20.65
CA ARG A 38 -5.53 -6.51 -20.42
C ARG A 38 -6.22 -7.81 -20.84
N PRO A 39 -5.47 -8.85 -21.27
CA PRO A 39 -6.01 -10.16 -21.60
C PRO A 39 -6.85 -10.76 -20.46
N ILE A 40 -7.87 -11.55 -20.83
CA ILE A 40 -8.69 -12.31 -19.88
C ILE A 40 -7.78 -13.20 -19.02
N GLY A 41 -7.96 -13.15 -17.70
CA GLY A 41 -7.14 -13.87 -16.72
C GLY A 41 -5.96 -13.07 -16.15
N SER A 42 -5.62 -11.90 -16.70
CA SER A 42 -4.57 -11.03 -16.16
C SER A 42 -4.90 -10.58 -14.74
N ARG A 43 -4.02 -10.81 -13.77
CA ARG A 43 -4.21 -10.36 -12.39
C ARG A 43 -3.56 -9.00 -12.18
N ILE A 44 -4.35 -8.03 -11.71
CA ILE A 44 -3.89 -6.65 -11.54
C ILE A 44 -4.04 -6.23 -10.08
N LEU A 45 -2.99 -5.63 -9.52
CA LEU A 45 -3.02 -5.00 -8.21
C LEU A 45 -2.98 -3.47 -8.37
N TYR A 46 -4.03 -2.80 -7.94
CA TYR A 46 -4.09 -1.35 -7.82
C TYR A 46 -3.75 -0.97 -6.37
N LEU A 47 -2.66 -0.23 -6.17
CA LEU A 47 -2.31 0.34 -4.87
C LEU A 47 -2.78 1.80 -4.75
N ALA A 48 -3.84 2.00 -3.96
CA ALA A 48 -4.35 3.32 -3.61
C ALA A 48 -3.59 3.90 -2.41
N PHE A 49 -3.41 5.22 -2.43
CA PHE A 49 -2.70 5.92 -1.35
C PHE A 49 -3.45 5.86 -0.02
N ASN A 50 -4.78 6.05 -0.03
CA ASN A 50 -5.59 6.07 1.17
C ASN A 50 -6.95 5.38 0.95
N ARG A 51 -7.70 5.21 2.05
CA ARG A 51 -9.00 4.52 2.06
C ARG A 51 -10.02 5.19 1.14
N SER A 52 -10.06 6.52 1.08
CA SER A 52 -11.02 7.25 0.23
C SER A 52 -10.79 6.92 -1.25
N VAL A 53 -9.53 7.01 -1.71
CA VAL A 53 -9.13 6.67 -3.08
C VAL A 53 -9.42 5.20 -3.39
N LYS A 54 -9.14 4.29 -2.45
CA LYS A 54 -9.47 2.85 -2.58
C LYS A 54 -10.96 2.64 -2.82
N LEU A 55 -11.82 3.27 -2.02
CA LEU A 55 -13.27 3.10 -2.13
C LEU A 55 -13.82 3.68 -3.44
N GLU A 56 -13.33 4.84 -3.88
CA GLU A 56 -13.72 5.43 -5.15
C GLU A 56 -13.32 4.55 -6.34
N ALA A 57 -12.07 4.09 -6.38
CA ALA A 57 -11.57 3.19 -7.40
C ALA A 57 -12.35 1.87 -7.41
N GLY A 58 -12.68 1.32 -6.23
CA GLY A 58 -13.52 0.14 -6.06
C GLY A 58 -14.90 0.29 -6.68
N ARG A 59 -15.61 1.40 -6.40
CA ARG A 59 -16.92 1.67 -6.99
C ARG A 59 -16.86 1.71 -8.52
N LYS A 60 -15.88 2.42 -9.08
CA LYS A 60 -15.67 2.53 -10.53
C LYS A 60 -15.29 1.18 -11.17
N CYS A 61 -14.46 0.40 -10.49
CA CYS A 61 -14.07 -0.95 -10.92
C CYS A 61 -15.28 -1.87 -11.06
N VAL A 62 -16.19 -1.86 -10.08
CA VAL A 62 -17.44 -2.63 -10.11
C VAL A 62 -18.37 -2.13 -11.21
N GLN A 63 -18.52 -0.81 -11.38
CA GLN A 63 -19.33 -0.21 -12.46
C GLN A 63 -18.84 -0.63 -13.85
N LEU A 64 -17.53 -0.81 -14.03
CA LEU A 64 -16.92 -1.27 -15.28
C LEU A 64 -16.92 -2.80 -15.45
N GLY A 65 -17.44 -3.55 -14.46
CA GLY A 65 -17.49 -5.02 -14.51
C GLY A 65 -16.12 -5.71 -14.44
N LEU A 66 -15.09 -5.01 -13.96
CA LEU A 66 -13.73 -5.54 -13.89
C LEU A 66 -13.60 -6.51 -12.71
N LYS A 67 -13.36 -7.79 -13.01
CA LYS A 67 -13.22 -8.86 -12.01
C LYS A 67 -11.77 -9.22 -11.67
N ASN A 68 -10.82 -8.69 -12.45
CA ASN A 68 -9.43 -9.08 -12.42
C ASN A 68 -8.51 -8.05 -11.73
N VAL A 69 -9.11 -7.05 -11.08
CA VAL A 69 -8.41 -5.97 -10.39
C VAL A 69 -8.65 -6.08 -8.89
N GLN A 70 -7.58 -6.31 -8.14
CA GLN A 70 -7.57 -6.19 -6.70
C GLN A 70 -7.12 -4.76 -6.33
N ILE A 71 -7.95 -4.04 -5.56
CA ILE A 71 -7.68 -2.67 -5.16
C ILE A 71 -7.43 -2.65 -3.66
N GLU A 72 -6.24 -2.23 -3.25
CA GLU A 72 -5.80 -2.19 -1.85
C GLU A 72 -5.09 -0.87 -1.55
N THR A 73 -4.98 -0.51 -0.27
CA THR A 73 -3.89 0.36 0.17
C THR A 73 -2.68 -0.52 0.52
N ALA A 74 -1.49 0.07 0.65
CA ALA A 74 -0.31 -0.68 1.11
C ALA A 74 -0.58 -1.38 2.44
N HIS A 75 -1.21 -0.68 3.40
CA HIS A 75 -1.58 -1.22 4.70
C HIS A 75 -2.61 -2.35 4.62
N SER A 76 -3.67 -2.22 3.81
CA SER A 76 -4.67 -3.30 3.72
C SER A 76 -4.14 -4.52 2.98
N LEU A 77 -3.24 -4.33 2.01
CA LEU A 77 -2.53 -5.43 1.37
C LEU A 77 -1.66 -6.19 2.38
N ALA A 78 -0.86 -5.48 3.17
CA ALA A 78 0.01 -6.06 4.20
C ALA A 78 -0.82 -6.80 5.27
N TYR A 79 -1.88 -6.17 5.77
CA TYR A 79 -2.79 -6.78 6.75
C TYR A 79 -3.35 -8.12 6.25
N ARG A 80 -3.83 -8.15 5.00
CA ARG A 80 -4.37 -9.38 4.42
C ARG A 80 -3.33 -10.50 4.28
N HIS A 81 -2.08 -10.16 3.95
CA HIS A 81 -1.05 -11.18 3.69
C HIS A 81 -0.33 -11.67 4.94
N ILE A 82 -0.21 -10.83 5.97
CA ILE A 82 0.52 -11.16 7.20
C ILE A 82 -0.49 -11.60 8.27
N VAL A 83 -1.42 -10.72 8.63
CA VAL A 83 -2.28 -10.89 9.80
C VAL A 83 -3.28 -12.02 9.60
N LEU A 84 -3.97 -12.06 8.45
CA LEU A 84 -4.98 -13.09 8.18
C LEU A 84 -4.36 -14.46 7.89
N ASN A 85 -3.17 -14.51 7.29
CA ASN A 85 -2.52 -15.77 6.94
C ASN A 85 -1.82 -16.42 8.14
N ASP A 86 -1.17 -15.62 8.98
CA ASP A 86 -0.40 -16.12 10.13
C ASP A 86 -1.26 -16.22 11.41
N GLY A 87 -2.56 -15.89 11.32
CA GLY A 87 -3.48 -15.94 12.47
C GLY A 87 -3.10 -14.98 13.61
N CYS A 88 -2.26 -14.00 13.31
CA CYS A 88 -1.79 -13.03 14.29
C CYS A 88 -2.81 -11.89 14.47
N THR A 89 -2.69 -11.15 15.56
CA THR A 89 -3.50 -9.95 15.80
C THR A 89 -2.61 -8.72 15.84
N VAL A 90 -3.03 -7.64 15.17
CA VAL A 90 -2.31 -6.36 15.26
C VAL A 90 -2.63 -5.71 16.60
N ARG A 91 -1.58 -5.35 17.34
CA ARG A 91 -1.71 -4.63 18.61
C ARG A 91 -2.13 -3.19 18.36
N SER A 92 -3.22 -2.77 19.00
CA SER A 92 -3.84 -1.45 18.76
C SER A 92 -3.11 -0.28 19.42
N GLN A 93 -2.41 -0.50 20.54
CA GLN A 93 -1.73 0.55 21.31
C GLN A 93 -0.21 0.63 21.03
N GLY A 94 0.27 0.02 19.94
CA GLY A 94 1.70 -0.08 19.64
C GLY A 94 2.48 -0.88 20.68
N TYR A 95 3.81 -0.78 20.62
CA TYR A 95 4.74 -1.47 21.52
C TYR A 95 5.44 -0.48 22.44
N ARG A 96 5.65 -0.87 23.70
CA ARG A 96 6.43 -0.10 24.68
C ARG A 96 7.92 -0.37 24.48
N THR A 97 8.75 0.56 24.95
CA THR A 97 10.22 0.50 24.79
C THR A 97 10.82 -0.81 25.31
N HIS A 98 10.38 -1.31 26.48
CA HIS A 98 10.90 -2.56 27.02
C HIS A 98 10.52 -3.77 26.15
N GLU A 99 9.29 -3.77 25.60
CA GLU A 99 8.83 -4.85 24.72
C GLU A 99 9.64 -4.88 23.43
N ILE A 100 10.00 -3.72 22.88
CA ILE A 100 10.88 -3.64 21.70
C ILE A 100 12.28 -4.13 22.03
N ALA A 101 12.83 -3.78 23.20
CA ALA A 101 14.13 -4.28 23.63
C ALA A 101 14.13 -5.81 23.72
N ASP A 102 13.06 -6.40 24.28
CA ASP A 102 12.89 -7.84 24.39
C ASP A 102 12.71 -8.52 23.01
N ILE A 103 11.79 -8.00 22.19
CA ILE A 103 11.48 -8.53 20.85
C ILE A 103 12.73 -8.56 19.96
N LEU A 104 13.52 -7.49 20.00
CA LEU A 104 14.73 -7.36 19.19
C LEU A 104 15.98 -7.92 19.88
N SER A 105 15.83 -8.45 21.11
CA SER A 105 16.94 -8.97 21.93
C SER A 105 18.11 -7.99 22.02
N LEU A 106 17.81 -6.69 22.21
CA LEU A 106 18.80 -5.63 22.27
C LEU A 106 19.66 -5.79 23.53
N LYS A 107 20.97 -5.68 23.38
CA LYS A 107 21.93 -5.73 24.49
C LYS A 107 22.65 -4.41 24.61
N GLY A 108 22.79 -3.91 25.83
CA GLY A 108 23.68 -2.79 26.13
C GLY A 108 25.13 -3.25 26.08
N ASP A 109 25.98 -2.47 25.42
CA ASP A 109 27.43 -2.74 25.29
C ASP A 109 28.19 -2.33 26.58
N GLY A 110 27.75 -2.84 27.73
CA GLY A 110 28.32 -2.53 29.04
C GLY A 110 27.78 -1.27 29.73
N GLU A 111 27.09 -0.38 29.00
CA GLU A 111 26.40 0.78 29.58
C GLU A 111 24.98 0.44 30.05
N LYS A 112 24.62 0.87 31.27
CA LYS A 112 23.26 0.67 31.82
C LYS A 112 22.22 1.33 30.92
N HIS A 113 21.14 0.59 30.61
CA HIS A 113 19.96 1.07 29.89
C HIS A 113 20.15 1.40 28.41
N MET A 114 21.30 1.09 27.81
CA MET A 114 21.55 1.33 26.38
C MET A 114 20.55 0.61 25.48
N GLU A 115 20.12 -0.60 25.87
CA GLU A 115 19.08 -1.38 25.21
C GLU A 115 17.75 -0.61 25.08
N TYR A 116 17.39 0.18 26.11
CA TYR A 116 16.17 0.99 26.10
C TYR A 116 16.33 2.27 25.27
N VAL A 117 17.55 2.83 25.22
CA VAL A 117 17.85 3.95 24.32
C VAL A 117 17.70 3.52 22.86
N LEU A 118 18.29 2.38 22.50
CA LEU A 118 18.15 1.80 21.15
C LEU A 118 16.70 1.46 20.82
N ALA A 119 15.97 0.80 21.73
CA ALA A 119 14.56 0.51 21.55
C ALA A 119 13.70 1.78 21.34
N SER A 120 14.02 2.85 22.08
CA SER A 120 13.34 4.15 21.94
C SER A 120 13.61 4.78 20.57
N LEU A 121 14.86 4.71 20.07
CA LEU A 121 15.20 5.16 18.73
C LEU A 121 14.46 4.36 17.66
N VAL A 122 14.43 3.03 17.77
CA VAL A 122 13.66 2.17 16.86
C VAL A 122 12.19 2.58 16.84
N LEU A 123 11.57 2.77 18.00
CA LEU A 123 10.17 3.18 18.09
C LEU A 123 9.94 4.56 17.44
N ARG A 124 10.85 5.52 17.63
CA ARG A 124 10.78 6.84 16.99
C ARG A 124 10.91 6.75 15.46
N PHE A 125 11.83 5.95 14.95
CA PHE A 125 11.99 5.74 13.51
C PHE A 125 10.78 5.05 12.89
N MET A 126 10.26 4.00 13.53
CA MET A 126 9.02 3.34 13.14
C MET A 126 7.86 4.34 13.10
N ASN A 127 7.71 5.18 14.12
CA ASN A 127 6.66 6.19 14.16
C ASN A 127 6.81 7.28 13.09
N TYR A 128 8.03 7.59 12.66
CA TYR A 128 8.29 8.59 11.62
C TYR A 128 7.97 8.07 10.22
N TYR A 129 8.29 6.80 9.94
CA TYR A 129 8.12 6.20 8.60
C TYR A 129 6.82 5.41 8.41
N CYS A 130 6.22 4.90 9.49
CA CYS A 130 5.10 3.96 9.44
C CYS A 130 3.78 4.47 10.04
N ASN A 131 3.72 5.72 10.53
CA ASN A 131 2.44 6.39 10.86
C ASN A 131 1.84 7.14 9.67
#